data_AF-A0A914KC82-F1
#
_entry.id   AF-A0A914KC82-F1
#
_cell.length_a   1.000
_cell.length_b   1.000
_cell.length_c   1.000
_cell.angle_alpha   90.00
_cell.angle_beta   90.00
_cell.angle_gamma   90.00
#
_symmetry.space_group_name_H-M   'P 1'
#
loop_
_entity.id
_entity.type
_entity.pdbx_description
1 polymer ?
#
loop_
_entity_poly.entity_id
_entity_poly.type
_entity_poly.pdbx_seq_one_letter_code
_entity_poly.pdbx_strand_id
1 'polypeptide(L)'
;MWTSFGLRSVSKRSRYYDAYNTDTAAPYWRGPIWININYLALEALHYYSSIDGPIKNLAAVLYTQLKNNVVGNLLKQYEESRFIWEHYDDKTGVGAGTRPFTGWSSLVLAIMGDTYD
;
A
#
# COMPACT_ATOMS: atom_id res chain seq x y z
N MET A 1 -10.44 -4.10 1.89
CA MET A 1 -9.23 -3.35 1.48
C MET A 1 -7.97 -4.08 1.89
N TRP A 2 -7.84 -4.47 3.16
CA TRP A 2 -6.69 -5.15 3.75
C TRP A 2 -6.10 -6.34 2.97
N THR A 3 -4.77 -6.40 2.90
CA THR A 3 -3.96 -7.52 2.38
C THR A 3 -2.70 -7.71 3.24
N SER A 4 -1.96 -8.79 3.02
CA SER A 4 -0.65 -9.02 3.62
C SER A 4 0.46 -8.13 3.03
N PHE A 5 0.16 -7.30 2.03
CA PHE A 5 1.13 -6.47 1.29
C PHE A 5 0.79 -4.96 1.33
N GLY A 6 -0.34 -4.59 1.95
CA GLY A 6 -0.87 -3.22 1.97
C GLY A 6 -2.39 -3.13 1.73
N LEU A 7 -2.91 -1.92 1.57
CA LEU A 7 -4.31 -1.66 1.21
C LEU A 7 -4.50 -1.67 -0.31
N ARG A 8 -5.50 -2.42 -0.78
CA ARG A 8 -5.97 -2.38 -2.18
C ARG A 8 -6.45 -0.99 -2.57
N SER A 9 -6.40 -0.67 -3.86
CA SER A 9 -7.10 0.48 -4.45
C SER A 9 -8.62 0.36 -4.44
N VAL A 10 -9.17 -0.87 -4.50
CA VAL A 10 -10.62 -1.11 -4.40
C VAL A 10 -10.95 -2.37 -3.60
N SER A 11 -12.16 -2.43 -3.05
CA SER A 11 -12.65 -3.60 -2.30
C SER A 11 -12.90 -4.80 -3.21
N LYS A 12 -12.53 -6.01 -2.76
CA LYS A 12 -12.89 -7.29 -3.42
C LYS A 12 -14.40 -7.50 -3.60
N ARG A 13 -15.24 -6.79 -2.83
CA ARG A 13 -16.70 -6.84 -2.96
C ARG A 13 -17.24 -5.89 -4.04
N SER A 14 -16.39 -5.01 -4.58
CA SER A 14 -16.78 -4.11 -5.65
C SER A 14 -16.90 -4.88 -6.96
N ARG A 15 -17.94 -4.60 -7.76
CA ARG A 15 -18.03 -5.10 -9.14
C ARG A 15 -16.87 -4.65 -10.04
N TYR A 16 -16.13 -3.61 -9.61
CA TYR A 16 -14.99 -3.08 -10.34
C TYR A 16 -13.66 -3.72 -9.92
N TYR A 17 -13.64 -4.60 -8.92
CA TYR A 17 -12.42 -5.30 -8.55
C TYR A 17 -11.97 -6.22 -9.68
N ASP A 18 -10.71 -6.08 -10.10
CA ASP A 18 -10.05 -6.81 -11.19
C ASP A 18 -10.75 -6.65 -12.55
N ALA A 19 -11.69 -5.72 -12.66
CA ALA A 19 -12.49 -5.53 -13.85
C ALA A 19 -11.74 -4.67 -14.87
N TYR A 20 -11.68 -5.13 -16.11
CA TYR A 20 -11.22 -4.35 -17.24
C TYR A 20 -12.15 -3.15 -17.50
N ASN A 21 -11.61 -2.04 -17.99
CA ASN A 21 -12.42 -0.88 -18.39
C ASN A 21 -12.88 -0.98 -19.85
N THR A 22 -12.06 -1.62 -20.68
CA THR A 22 -12.32 -2.04 -22.07
C THR A 22 -11.53 -3.33 -22.30
N ASP A 23 -11.72 -4.00 -23.45
CA ASP A 23 -11.00 -5.25 -23.77
C ASP A 23 -9.47 -5.11 -23.72
N THR A 24 -8.93 -3.90 -23.83
CA THR A 24 -7.48 -3.60 -23.79
C THR A 24 -7.04 -2.82 -22.55
N ALA A 25 -7.98 -2.28 -21.76
CA ALA A 25 -7.67 -1.49 -20.57
C ALA A 25 -7.76 -2.35 -19.31
N ALA A 26 -6.64 -2.97 -18.96
CA ALA A 26 -6.47 -3.78 -17.76
C ALA A 26 -6.76 -2.99 -16.46
N PRO A 27 -7.15 -3.67 -15.37
CA PRO A 27 -7.39 -3.03 -14.08
C PRO A 27 -6.13 -2.36 -13.52
N TYR A 28 -6.22 -1.06 -13.24
CA TYR A 28 -5.10 -0.25 -12.74
C TYR A 28 -5.33 0.20 -11.28
N TRP A 29 -6.32 1.06 -11.05
CA TRP A 29 -6.83 1.43 -9.71
C TRP A 29 -8.00 0.55 -9.26
N ARG A 30 -7.95 -0.74 -9.63
CA ARG A 30 -9.07 -1.69 -9.46
C ARG A 30 -8.66 -2.96 -8.71
N GLY A 31 -7.71 -2.86 -7.79
CA GLY A 31 -7.19 -4.01 -7.05
C GLY A 31 -5.79 -3.74 -6.53
N PRO A 32 -4.82 -3.40 -7.40
CA PRO A 32 -3.44 -3.18 -7.02
C PRO A 32 -3.24 -2.22 -5.86
N ILE A 33 -2.13 -2.41 -5.15
CA ILE A 33 -1.69 -1.67 -3.97
C ILE A 33 -0.76 -0.55 -4.42
N TRP A 34 -1.07 0.67 -3.99
CA TRP A 34 -0.34 1.88 -4.37
C TRP A 34 0.21 2.60 -3.14
N ILE A 35 1.49 2.96 -3.18
CA ILE A 35 2.23 3.42 -2.00
C ILE A 35 1.85 4.84 -1.58
N ASN A 36 1.50 5.72 -2.52
CA ASN A 36 0.99 7.06 -2.20
C ASN A 36 -0.25 7.03 -1.28
N ILE A 37 -1.24 6.18 -1.57
CA ILE A 37 -2.45 6.09 -0.74
C ILE A 37 -2.19 5.32 0.55
N ASN A 38 -1.31 4.30 0.51
CA ASN A 38 -0.92 3.59 1.73
C ASN A 38 -0.13 4.49 2.69
N TYR A 39 0.69 5.40 2.18
CA TYR A 39 1.38 6.43 2.96
C TYR A 39 0.38 7.31 3.70
N LEU A 40 -0.60 7.90 3.01
CA LEU A 40 -1.63 8.74 3.64
C LEU A 40 -2.47 7.96 4.67
N ALA A 41 -2.76 6.68 4.41
CA ALA A 41 -3.45 5.84 5.38
C ALA A 41 -2.60 5.57 6.63
N LEU A 42 -1.29 5.36 6.47
CA LEU A 42 -0.35 5.16 7.55
C LEU A 42 -0.17 6.44 8.38
N GLU A 43 -0.04 7.60 7.72
CA GLU A 43 -0.02 8.92 8.35
C GLU A 43 -1.27 9.14 9.21
N ALA A 44 -2.46 8.89 8.66
CA ALA A 44 -3.71 9.02 9.42
C ALA A 44 -3.75 8.06 10.61
N LEU A 45 -3.37 6.79 10.43
CA LEU A 45 -3.31 5.82 11.53
C LEU A 45 -2.30 6.23 12.61
N HIS A 46 -1.14 6.77 12.21
CA HIS A 46 -0.14 7.32 13.11
C HIS A 46 -0.72 8.49 13.92
N TYR A 47 -1.35 9.46 13.26
CA TYR A 47 -2.03 10.58 13.91
C TYR A 47 -3.10 10.11 14.91
N TYR A 48 -4.03 9.25 14.49
CA TYR A 48 -5.10 8.76 15.36
C TYR A 48 -4.60 7.85 16.49
N SER A 49 -3.42 7.26 16.36
CA SER A 49 -2.76 6.52 17.46
C SER A 49 -2.13 7.43 18.52
N SER A 50 -1.86 8.70 18.17
CA SER A 50 -1.21 9.67 19.05
C SER A 50 -2.19 10.49 19.88
N ILE A 51 -3.42 10.70 19.38
CA ILE A 51 -4.45 11.48 20.07
C ILE A 51 -5.34 10.60 20.96
N ASP A 52 -5.88 11.18 22.03
CA ASP A 52 -6.82 10.46 22.89
C ASP A 52 -8.20 10.30 22.24
N GLY A 53 -8.75 9.09 22.35
CA GLY A 53 -10.05 8.76 21.77
C GLY A 53 -10.33 7.27 21.80
N PRO A 54 -11.58 6.86 21.53
CA PRO A 54 -12.02 5.47 21.65
C PRO A 54 -11.31 4.52 20.67
N ILE A 55 -10.72 5.06 19.60
CA ILE A 55 -10.05 4.29 18.55
C ILE A 55 -8.52 4.31 18.64
N LYS A 56 -7.92 5.02 19.60
CA LYS A 56 -6.46 5.20 19.72
C LYS A 56 -5.69 3.89 19.64
N ASN A 57 -6.07 2.92 20.47
CA ASN A 57 -5.42 1.61 20.52
C ASN A 57 -5.62 0.82 19.22
N LEU A 58 -6.81 0.91 18.61
CA LEU A 58 -7.07 0.26 17.34
C LEU A 58 -6.22 0.86 16.22
N ALA A 59 -6.09 2.20 16.18
CA ALA A 59 -5.24 2.89 15.22
C ALA A 59 -3.77 2.49 15.37
N ALA A 60 -3.25 2.39 16.59
CA ALA A 60 -1.88 1.94 16.86
C ALA A 60 -1.61 0.50 16.35
N VAL A 61 -2.57 -0.40 16.57
CA VAL A 61 -2.47 -1.79 16.10
C VAL A 61 -2.49 -1.85 14.57
N LEU A 62 -3.44 -1.16 13.94
CA LEU A 62 -3.57 -1.14 12.48
C LEU A 62 -2.37 -0.44 11.82
N TYR A 63 -1.85 0.62 12.43
CA TYR A 63 -0.63 1.31 12.00
C TYR A 63 0.53 0.34 11.88
N THR A 64 0.83 -0.36 12.99
CA THR A 64 1.94 -1.31 13.08
C THR A 64 1.79 -2.44 12.05
N GLN A 65 0.59 -3.01 11.95
CA GLN A 65 0.34 -4.11 11.01
C GLN A 65 0.44 -3.65 9.55
N LEU A 66 -0.13 -2.50 9.20
CA LEU A 66 -0.09 -2.01 7.83
C LEU A 66 1.33 -1.61 7.43
N LYS A 67 2.09 -0.96 8.33
CA LYS A 67 3.50 -0.59 8.10
C LYS A 67 4.32 -1.84 7.78
N ASN A 68 4.19 -2.88 8.59
CA ASN A 68 4.90 -4.14 8.39
C ASN A 68 4.56 -4.81 7.05
N ASN A 69 3.27 -4.82 6.68
CA ASN A 69 2.83 -5.41 5.41
C ASN A 69 3.41 -4.65 4.19
N VAL A 70 3.35 -3.32 4.21
CA VAL A 70 3.86 -2.47 3.12
C VAL A 70 5.38 -2.56 3.02
N VAL A 71 6.10 -2.29 4.11
CA VAL A 71 7.57 -2.31 4.13
C VAL A 71 8.11 -3.71 3.82
N GLY A 72 7.53 -4.75 4.42
CA GLY A 72 7.94 -6.13 4.20
C GLY A 72 7.79 -6.57 2.75
N ASN A 73 6.68 -6.20 2.10
CA ASN A 73 6.51 -6.52 0.68
C ASN A 73 7.49 -5.76 -0.21
N LEU A 74 7.70 -4.47 0.03
CA LEU A 74 8.61 -3.64 -0.77
C LEU A 74 10.05 -4.12 -0.65
N LEU A 75 10.49 -4.45 0.56
CA LEU A 75 11.82 -5.00 0.80
C LEU A 75 11.99 -6.32 0.05
N LYS A 76 11.05 -7.26 0.18
CA LYS A 76 11.07 -8.54 -0.54
C LYS A 76 11.18 -8.33 -2.05
N GLN A 77 10.34 -7.46 -2.62
CA GLN A 77 10.34 -7.20 -4.07
C GLN A 77 11.64 -6.52 -4.53
N TYR A 78 12.21 -5.65 -3.71
CA TYR A 78 13.50 -5.03 -4.00
C TYR A 78 14.65 -6.05 -3.92
N GLU A 79 14.65 -6.95 -2.95
CA GLU A 79 15.65 -8.02 -2.83
C GLU A 79 15.61 -8.99 -4.03
N GLU A 80 14.40 -9.37 -4.46
CA GLU A 80 14.18 -10.30 -5.58
C GLU A 80 14.48 -9.67 -6.95
N SER A 81 14.07 -8.41 -7.18
CA SER A 81 14.09 -7.79 -8.51
C SER A 81 15.09 -6.65 -8.68
N ARG A 82 15.62 -6.09 -7.59
CA ARG A 82 16.44 -4.85 -7.55
C ARG A 82 15.72 -3.60 -8.06
N PHE A 83 14.38 -3.63 -8.11
CA PHE A 83 13.56 -2.50 -8.52
C PHE A 83 12.51 -2.15 -7.46
N ILE A 84 12.23 -0.85 -7.37
CA ILE A 84 10.98 -0.33 -6.80
C ILE A 84 9.98 -0.19 -7.95
N TRP A 85 8.73 -0.58 -7.69
CA TRP A 85 7.69 -0.68 -8.71
C TRP A 85 6.59 0.36 -8.47
N GLU A 86 5.86 0.64 -9.54
CA GLU A 86 4.77 1.63 -9.53
C GLU A 86 3.60 1.21 -8.63
N HIS A 87 3.23 -0.07 -8.69
CA HIS A 87 2.21 -0.67 -7.84
C HIS A 87 2.51 -2.15 -7.59
N TYR A 88 1.79 -2.76 -6.65
CA TYR A 88 1.99 -4.15 -6.22
C TYR A 88 0.68 -4.95 -6.32
N ASP A 89 0.78 -6.20 -6.78
CA ASP A 89 -0.37 -7.09 -6.89
C ASP A 89 -0.96 -7.43 -5.52
N ASP A 90 -2.28 -7.38 -5.38
CA ASP A 90 -2.95 -7.52 -4.08
C ASP A 90 -3.09 -8.97 -3.59
N LYS A 91 -2.80 -9.94 -4.46
CA LYS A 91 -2.93 -11.38 -4.21
C LYS A 91 -1.56 -12.00 -3.90
N THR A 92 -0.50 -11.50 -4.55
CA THR A 92 0.84 -12.08 -4.54
C THR A 92 1.92 -11.15 -3.97
N GLY A 93 1.65 -9.83 -3.95
CA GLY A 93 2.63 -8.81 -3.56
C GLY A 93 3.65 -8.49 -4.65
N VAL A 94 3.60 -9.14 -5.81
CA VAL A 94 4.57 -8.95 -6.89
C VAL A 94 4.49 -7.52 -7.44
N GLY A 95 5.64 -6.89 -7.64
CA GLY A 95 5.75 -5.57 -8.25
C GLY A 95 5.32 -5.57 -9.73
N ALA A 96 4.58 -4.56 -10.15
CA ALA A 96 4.08 -4.41 -11.51
C ALA A 96 4.02 -2.94 -11.96
N GLY A 97 3.73 -2.73 -13.23
CA GLY A 97 3.75 -1.41 -13.86
C GLY A 97 5.16 -0.92 -14.18
N THR A 98 5.35 0.38 -14.14
CA THR A 98 6.64 1.02 -14.46
C THR A 98 7.73 0.65 -13.45
N ARG A 99 8.97 0.46 -13.94
CA ARG A 99 10.18 0.31 -13.13
C ARG A 99 11.44 0.84 -13.85
N PRO A 100 12.45 1.36 -13.14
CA PRO A 100 12.41 1.73 -11.72
C PRO A 100 11.38 2.84 -11.47
N PHE A 101 10.59 2.73 -10.41
CA PHE A 101 9.62 3.74 -10.01
C PHE A 101 9.98 4.32 -8.65
N THR A 102 11.01 5.15 -8.61
CA THR A 102 11.36 5.96 -7.44
C THR A 102 10.55 7.27 -7.38
N GLY A 103 9.30 7.24 -7.87
CA GLY A 103 8.30 8.29 -7.70
C GLY A 103 7.67 8.20 -6.31
N TRP A 104 6.34 8.16 -6.21
CA TRP A 104 5.68 8.04 -4.91
C TRP A 104 6.02 6.75 -4.15
N SER A 105 6.52 5.70 -4.80
CA SER A 105 6.93 4.48 -4.08
C SER A 105 8.15 4.70 -3.20
N SER A 106 8.91 5.80 -3.40
CA SER A 106 9.98 6.24 -2.51
C SER A 106 9.48 6.69 -1.13
N LEU A 107 8.17 6.95 -0.96
CA LEU A 107 7.55 7.24 0.34
C LEU A 107 7.72 6.08 1.35
N VAL A 108 8.10 4.88 0.89
CA VAL A 108 8.49 3.78 1.79
C VAL A 108 9.60 4.20 2.77
N LEU A 109 10.51 5.10 2.38
CA LEU A 109 11.55 5.60 3.26
C LEU A 109 10.97 6.41 4.43
N ALA A 110 9.99 7.26 4.13
CA ALA A 110 9.26 8.05 5.13
C ALA A 110 8.45 7.14 6.08
N ILE A 111 7.79 6.12 5.52
CA ILE A 111 7.08 5.08 6.30
C ILE A 111 8.04 4.35 7.25
N MET A 112 9.21 3.94 6.76
CA MET A 112 10.21 3.24 7.58
C MET A 112 10.71 4.11 8.72
N GLY A 113 10.95 5.40 8.45
CA GLY A 113 11.41 6.39 9.42
C GLY A 113 10.34 6.94 10.38
N ASP A 114 9.08 6.53 10.24
CA ASP A 114 7.95 7.11 10.99
C ASP A 114 7.82 8.64 10.80
N THR A 115 8.25 9.16 9.64
CA THR A 115 8.21 10.59 9.32
C THR A 115 7.05 10.87 8.39
N TYR A 116 6.02 11.51 8.93
CA TYR A 116 4.84 11.98 8.20
C TYR A 116 4.77 13.51 8.32
N ASP A 117 4.33 14.20 7.26
CA ASP A 117 4.38 15.66 7.16
C ASP A 117 3.12 16.34 7.72
#